data_AF-A0A523PHQ8-F1
#
_entry.id   AF-A0A523PHQ8-F1
#
_cell.length_a   1.000
_cell.length_b   1.000
_cell.length_c   1.000
_cell.angle_alpha   90.00
_cell.angle_beta   90.00
_cell.angle_gamma   90.00
#
_symmetry.space_group_name_H-M   'P 1'
#
loop_
_entity.id
_entity.type
_entity.pdbx_description
1 polymer ?
#
loop_
_entity_poly.entity_id
_entity_poly.type
_entity_poly.pdbx_seq_one_letter_code
_entity_poly.pdbx_strand_id
1 'polypeptide(L)'
;MFFIKLTHCVALAAAITLTPGDLDPCGAGVLTAAAPSWNAQFGYSADIDGDFAVVGAVKDSSVAPLAGAAYVFQRIGSVWTQVAELTASDAEAVDRLGRTVSISGGRVLVGTSFKDNLAGAAYVFENIGGSWVETAKLVASDGAPNEEFGYTVSIDGDTAVVGAYRHPEAGFQSGAVYVFDWDGTAWNETAQLIGHDTAPLDEFGWALHLDGDRLAVGSAHQDLKRGAVYMFERSGGSWNETHKLTHFDAVEGDHLGVSVNFVGDTVVAGVDEDDTAGHRSGSARVFELSGTAWVETTTLVADDIEAGDLFGWSVAMSEDHILVGAPEPVVVGGAGSAYLFERSGTTWRQAARLAPPVGRENDRFGWSVALKGNTALIGAPLVELGSATDAGTVHAFLVAPGVGTTYCTCAAAGPCGNDAGFGCANSTGVGARLTGSGSPSVSADDLVITVSGLPGNQPGLVFMGAGRTSAPFGDGQLCVSGALFRFPTHDPGGSGTITEGPGIVATSRRTFDVSGAITAGSTWHFQGFYRDAGSPCGTAFNTSNALEVSFAP
;
A
#
# COMPACT_ATOMS: atom_id res chain seq x y z
N MET A 1 -10.05 28.40 38.55
CA MET A 1 -10.40 27.07 39.11
C MET A 1 -10.90 26.24 37.93
N PHE A 2 -10.08 25.29 37.50
CA PHE A 2 -10.23 24.54 36.24
C PHE A 2 -11.46 23.61 36.29
N PHE A 3 -12.23 23.57 35.20
CA PHE A 3 -13.13 22.47 34.88
C PHE A 3 -12.62 21.79 33.61
N ILE A 4 -12.14 20.55 33.79
CA ILE A 4 -11.83 19.62 32.71
C ILE A 4 -13.16 19.10 32.16
N LYS A 5 -13.46 19.36 30.88
CA LYS A 5 -14.50 18.63 30.15
C LYS A 5 -13.88 17.35 29.60
N LEU A 6 -14.23 16.22 30.21
CA LEU A 6 -14.21 14.92 29.55
C LEU A 6 -15.36 14.90 28.52
N THR A 7 -15.04 14.82 27.24
CA THR A 7 -16.05 14.56 26.20
C THR A 7 -16.07 13.06 25.93
N HIS A 8 -17.26 12.48 26.11
CA HIS A 8 -17.57 11.07 25.95
C HIS A 8 -17.49 10.64 24.49
N CYS A 9 -16.84 9.51 24.21
CA CYS A 9 -17.02 8.75 22.99
C CYS A 9 -17.96 7.57 23.33
N VAL A 10 -19.23 7.65 22.93
CA VAL A 10 -20.19 6.55 23.10
C VAL A 10 -20.25 5.82 21.77
N ALA A 11 -19.90 4.53 21.80
CA ALA A 11 -20.04 3.62 20.69
C ALA A 11 -21.51 3.57 20.22
N LEU A 12 -21.75 3.95 18.96
CA LEU A 12 -22.92 3.52 18.21
C LEU A 12 -22.43 2.72 17.01
N ALA A 13 -22.78 1.43 16.98
CA ALA A 13 -22.61 0.58 15.82
C ALA A 13 -23.54 1.07 14.70
N ALA A 14 -22.98 1.77 13.72
CA ALA A 14 -23.56 1.99 12.41
C ALA A 14 -22.39 2.01 11.41
N ALA A 15 -22.55 1.35 10.26
CA ALA A 15 -21.54 1.29 9.21
C ALA A 15 -21.14 2.72 8.80
N ILE A 16 -19.89 3.09 9.06
CA ILE A 16 -19.30 4.36 8.64
C ILE A 16 -18.53 4.09 7.36
N THR A 17 -19.06 4.56 6.25
CA THR A 17 -18.39 4.66 4.96
C THR A 17 -17.32 5.73 4.97
N LEU A 18 -16.12 5.37 4.53
CA LEU A 18 -14.97 6.27 4.40
C LEU A 18 -15.13 7.13 3.13
N THR A 19 -15.09 8.45 3.28
CA THR A 19 -14.90 9.41 2.18
C THR A 19 -13.40 9.60 1.94
N PRO A 20 -12.94 9.86 0.70
CA PRO A 20 -11.58 10.32 0.46
C PRO A 20 -11.43 11.75 1.00
N GLY A 21 -10.94 11.88 2.24
CA GLY A 21 -10.71 13.17 2.90
C GLY A 21 -11.06 13.22 4.38
N ASP A 22 -11.95 12.35 4.87
CA ASP A 22 -12.26 12.27 6.30
C ASP A 22 -11.53 11.08 6.93
N LEU A 23 -10.36 11.40 7.46
CA LEU A 23 -9.65 10.51 8.35
C LEU A 23 -10.46 10.40 9.65
N ASP A 24 -10.90 9.18 9.97
CA ASP A 24 -11.70 8.86 11.16
C ASP A 24 -11.13 9.56 12.40
N PRO A 25 -11.83 10.56 12.99
CA PRO A 25 -11.37 11.24 14.19
C PRO A 25 -11.44 10.34 15.45
N CYS A 26 -11.89 9.08 15.34
CA CYS A 26 -12.03 8.14 16.46
C CYS A 26 -10.95 7.04 16.51
N GLY A 27 -9.95 7.01 15.63
CA GLY A 27 -8.81 6.11 15.77
C GLY A 27 -9.11 4.62 15.51
N ALA A 28 -10.22 4.26 14.87
CA ALA A 28 -10.54 2.86 14.56
C ALA A 28 -9.59 2.26 13.49
N GLY A 29 -8.93 3.10 12.70
CA GLY A 29 -7.89 2.72 11.74
C GLY A 29 -6.46 2.91 12.24
N VAL A 30 -6.19 3.36 13.47
CA VAL A 30 -4.81 3.55 13.94
C VAL A 30 -4.47 2.47 14.96
N LEU A 31 -3.49 1.65 14.62
CA LEU A 31 -2.92 0.63 15.48
C LEU A 31 -1.76 1.24 16.26
N THR A 32 -1.78 1.02 17.56
CA THR A 32 -0.70 1.37 18.49
C THR A 32 -0.48 0.20 19.44
N ALA A 33 0.74 0.01 19.94
CA ALA A 33 0.97 -0.88 21.06
C ALA A 33 0.09 -0.47 22.26
N ALA A 34 -0.41 -1.44 23.02
CA ALA A 34 -1.26 -1.22 24.20
C ALA A 34 -0.54 -0.43 25.30
N ALA A 35 0.79 -0.55 25.34
CA ALA A 35 1.67 0.24 26.19
C ALA A 35 2.81 0.84 25.33
N PRO A 36 2.58 1.97 24.64
CA PRO A 36 3.61 2.60 23.82
C PRO A 36 4.81 3.00 24.67
N SER A 37 6.01 2.58 24.26
CA SER A 37 7.25 2.97 24.93
C SER A 37 8.07 3.96 24.11
N TRP A 38 8.91 4.71 24.81
CA TRP A 38 9.88 5.61 24.19
C TRP A 38 10.76 4.85 23.19
N ASN A 39 10.85 5.37 21.97
CA ASN A 39 11.70 4.89 20.87
C ASN A 39 11.44 3.42 20.50
N ALA A 40 10.22 2.92 20.70
CA ALA A 40 9.86 1.54 20.31
C ALA A 40 9.93 1.34 18.79
N GLN A 41 9.67 2.42 18.03
CA GLN A 41 9.56 2.41 16.58
C GLN A 41 8.52 1.41 16.07
N PHE A 42 7.35 1.36 16.71
CA PHE A 42 6.23 0.53 16.27
C PHE A 42 5.77 0.93 14.87
N GLY A 43 5.59 -0.03 13.96
CA GLY A 43 5.31 0.23 12.55
C GLY A 43 6.56 0.25 11.68
N TYR A 44 7.72 -0.16 12.21
CA TYR A 44 8.95 -0.33 11.44
C TYR A 44 8.80 -1.39 10.33
N SER A 45 8.01 -2.43 10.60
CA SER A 45 7.57 -3.41 9.62
C SER A 45 6.12 -3.78 9.90
N ALA A 46 5.39 -4.20 8.88
CA ALA A 46 4.02 -4.67 9.02
C ALA A 46 3.72 -5.73 7.95
N ASP A 47 2.88 -6.70 8.30
CA ASP A 47 2.32 -7.67 7.36
C ASP A 47 0.89 -8.03 7.77
N ILE A 48 0.08 -8.53 6.82
CA ILE A 48 -1.34 -8.80 7.02
C ILE A 48 -1.78 -10.06 6.28
N ASP A 49 -2.45 -10.96 7.02
CA ASP A 49 -3.13 -12.11 6.44
C ASP A 49 -4.52 -12.31 7.06
N GLY A 50 -5.53 -12.32 6.21
CA GLY A 50 -6.93 -12.37 6.60
C GLY A 50 -7.33 -11.27 7.60
N ASP A 51 -7.69 -11.68 8.81
CA ASP A 51 -8.07 -10.80 9.92
C ASP A 51 -6.95 -10.58 10.94
N PHE A 52 -5.73 -11.00 10.64
CA PHE A 52 -4.56 -10.77 11.48
C PHE A 52 -3.57 -9.81 10.83
N ALA A 53 -3.04 -8.90 11.62
CA ALA A 53 -1.95 -8.02 11.26
C ALA A 53 -0.82 -8.20 12.25
N VAL A 54 0.43 -8.19 11.77
CA VAL A 54 1.62 -8.21 12.60
C VAL A 54 2.38 -6.92 12.37
N VAL A 55 2.85 -6.30 13.45
CA VAL A 55 3.59 -5.04 13.40
C VAL A 55 4.88 -5.16 14.20
N GLY A 56 6.01 -4.86 13.58
CA GLY A 56 7.31 -4.81 14.24
C GLY A 56 7.55 -3.50 14.99
N ALA A 57 8.16 -3.61 16.17
CA ALA A 57 8.66 -2.51 16.99
C ALA A 57 10.13 -2.78 17.30
N VAL A 58 10.99 -2.43 16.36
CA VAL A 58 12.40 -2.85 16.28
C VAL A 58 13.27 -2.39 17.47
N LYS A 59 12.80 -1.44 18.27
CA LYS A 59 13.52 -0.90 19.44
C LYS A 59 12.69 -0.95 20.71
N ASP A 60 11.63 -1.75 20.72
CA ASP A 60 10.86 -2.02 21.92
C ASP A 60 11.79 -2.48 23.06
N SER A 61 11.46 -2.06 24.28
CA SER A 61 12.25 -2.30 25.49
C SER A 61 11.45 -2.97 26.60
N SER A 62 10.33 -3.62 26.27
CA SER A 62 9.44 -4.31 27.21
C SER A 62 10.14 -5.44 27.97
N VAL A 63 11.05 -6.17 27.30
CA VAL A 63 11.79 -7.32 27.86
C VAL A 63 13.25 -7.01 28.19
N ALA A 64 13.95 -6.30 27.32
CA ALA A 64 15.33 -5.84 27.53
C ALA A 64 15.59 -4.57 26.68
N PRO A 65 16.57 -3.72 27.04
CA PRO A 65 16.79 -2.45 26.35
C PRO A 65 17.03 -2.62 24.84
N LEU A 66 16.14 -2.04 24.02
CA LEU A 66 16.18 -2.11 22.55
C LEU A 66 16.20 -3.55 21.99
N ALA A 67 15.69 -4.52 22.75
CA ALA A 67 15.61 -5.91 22.31
C ALA A 67 14.63 -6.11 21.15
N GLY A 68 13.64 -5.20 21.03
CA GLY A 68 12.61 -5.24 20.00
C GLY A 68 11.49 -6.24 20.32
N ALA A 69 10.36 -6.07 19.64
CA ALA A 69 9.18 -6.93 19.73
C ALA A 69 8.38 -6.89 18.42
N ALA A 70 7.44 -7.82 18.27
CA ALA A 70 6.38 -7.72 17.28
C ALA A 70 5.01 -7.81 17.97
N TYR A 71 3.98 -7.23 17.37
CA TYR A 71 2.65 -7.15 17.96
C TYR A 71 1.63 -7.71 16.99
N VAL A 72 0.74 -8.57 17.49
CA VAL A 72 -0.34 -9.14 16.68
C VAL A 72 -1.64 -8.44 16.99
N PHE A 73 -2.31 -7.99 15.94
CA PHE A 73 -3.66 -7.42 15.99
C PHE A 73 -4.62 -8.35 15.27
N GLN A 74 -5.82 -8.48 15.83
CA GLN A 74 -6.93 -9.19 15.20
C GLN A 74 -8.04 -8.20 14.88
N ARG A 75 -8.56 -8.27 13.65
CA ARG A 75 -9.74 -7.52 13.22
C ARG A 75 -11.01 -8.23 13.66
N ILE A 76 -11.84 -7.53 14.45
CA ILE A 76 -13.17 -7.99 14.83
C ILE A 76 -14.18 -6.94 14.36
N GLY A 77 -14.90 -7.26 13.28
CA GLY A 77 -15.70 -6.27 12.56
C GLY A 77 -14.81 -5.25 11.86
N SER A 78 -14.96 -3.97 12.18
CA SER A 78 -14.14 -2.88 11.63
C SER A 78 -13.01 -2.43 12.55
N VAL A 79 -12.78 -3.12 13.67
CA VAL A 79 -11.86 -2.69 14.73
C VAL A 79 -10.68 -3.64 14.81
N TRP A 80 -9.47 -3.09 14.79
CA TRP A 80 -8.23 -3.82 15.09
C TRP A 80 -7.96 -3.81 16.59
N THR A 81 -7.76 -4.98 17.18
CA THR A 81 -7.46 -5.14 18.61
C THR A 81 -6.14 -5.86 18.77
N GLN A 82 -5.20 -5.34 19.57
CA GLN A 82 -3.98 -6.08 19.92
C GLN A 82 -4.36 -7.33 20.70
N VAL A 83 -3.91 -8.49 20.22
CA VAL A 83 -4.16 -9.80 20.85
C VAL A 83 -2.89 -10.46 21.39
N ALA A 84 -1.71 -10.04 20.94
CA ALA A 84 -0.43 -10.52 21.48
C ALA A 84 0.70 -9.51 21.30
N GLU A 85 1.72 -9.69 22.14
CA GLU A 85 3.07 -9.17 22.00
C GLU A 85 4.00 -10.39 21.88
N LEU A 86 4.86 -10.39 20.86
CA LEU A 86 5.77 -11.46 20.49
C LEU A 86 7.20 -11.02 20.82
N THR A 87 7.83 -11.75 21.72
CA THR A 87 9.20 -11.51 22.19
C THR A 87 9.98 -12.81 22.14
N ALA A 88 11.27 -12.74 21.81
CA ALA A 88 12.14 -13.91 21.83
C ALA A 88 12.37 -14.39 23.28
N SER A 89 12.33 -15.71 23.48
CA SER A 89 12.54 -16.37 24.77
C SER A 89 13.95 -16.15 25.35
N ASP A 90 14.92 -15.87 24.49
CA ASP A 90 16.31 -15.53 24.76
C ASP A 90 16.65 -14.09 24.36
N ALA A 91 15.68 -13.16 24.42
CA ALA A 91 15.88 -11.76 24.05
C ALA A 91 16.98 -11.08 24.88
N GLU A 92 17.94 -10.45 24.21
CA GLU A 92 19.00 -9.65 24.81
C GLU A 92 18.93 -8.19 24.37
N ALA A 93 19.70 -7.33 25.06
CA ALA A 93 19.73 -5.91 24.74
C ALA A 93 20.25 -5.69 23.32
N VAL A 94 19.55 -4.85 22.55
CA VAL A 94 19.91 -4.47 21.17
C VAL A 94 19.77 -5.61 20.14
N ASP A 95 19.06 -6.70 20.44
CA ASP A 95 18.72 -7.75 19.46
C ASP A 95 17.84 -7.20 18.31
N ARG A 96 16.99 -6.21 18.59
CA ARG A 96 16.13 -5.55 17.60
C ARG A 96 15.19 -6.49 16.83
N LEU A 97 14.53 -7.38 17.56
CA LEU A 97 13.42 -8.19 17.05
C LEU A 97 12.30 -7.30 16.48
N GLY A 98 11.64 -7.75 15.41
CA GLY A 98 10.60 -6.97 14.73
C GLY A 98 11.15 -6.03 13.66
N ARG A 99 12.42 -6.22 13.25
CA ARG A 99 13.00 -5.53 12.10
C ARG A 99 12.19 -5.80 10.84
N THR A 100 11.86 -7.06 10.59
CA THR A 100 10.94 -7.52 9.55
C THR A 100 10.03 -8.57 10.13
N VAL A 101 8.78 -8.57 9.67
CA VAL A 101 7.73 -9.50 10.09
C VAL A 101 7.06 -10.05 8.85
N SER A 102 6.61 -11.30 8.92
CA SER A 102 5.71 -11.87 7.92
C SER A 102 4.71 -12.82 8.57
N ILE A 103 3.49 -12.89 8.03
CA ILE A 103 2.41 -13.74 8.54
C ILE A 103 1.78 -14.55 7.41
N SER A 104 1.58 -15.85 7.66
CA SER A 104 0.78 -16.72 6.79
C SER A 104 -0.05 -17.67 7.65
N GLY A 105 -1.37 -17.58 7.52
CA GLY A 105 -2.34 -18.32 8.31
C GLY A 105 -2.15 -18.12 9.82
N GLY A 106 -1.79 -19.21 10.50
CA GLY A 106 -1.58 -19.23 11.95
C GLY A 106 -0.13 -19.03 12.39
N ARG A 107 0.79 -18.67 11.47
CA ARG A 107 2.22 -18.55 11.75
C ARG A 107 2.74 -17.15 11.48
N VAL A 108 3.64 -16.69 12.34
CA VAL A 108 4.34 -15.42 12.22
C VAL A 108 5.84 -15.67 12.28
N LEU A 109 6.57 -15.10 11.34
CA LEU A 109 8.03 -15.10 11.33
C LEU A 109 8.54 -13.70 11.63
N VAL A 110 9.46 -13.58 12.58
CA VAL A 110 10.00 -12.28 13.03
C VAL A 110 11.52 -12.30 13.00
N GLY A 111 12.12 -11.38 12.24
CA GLY A 111 13.56 -11.25 12.08
C GLY A 111 14.25 -10.39 13.15
N THR A 112 15.50 -10.74 13.48
CA THR A 112 16.41 -10.00 14.37
C THR A 112 17.85 -10.13 13.87
N SER A 113 18.30 -9.16 13.06
CA SER A 113 19.66 -9.22 12.48
C SER A 113 20.79 -8.85 13.43
N PHE A 114 20.47 -8.28 14.61
CA PHE A 114 21.49 -7.80 15.55
C PHE A 114 21.89 -8.83 16.61
N LYS A 115 21.19 -9.97 16.65
CA LYS A 115 21.42 -11.03 17.63
C LYS A 115 22.81 -11.66 17.48
N ASP A 116 23.40 -12.07 18.60
CA ASP A 116 24.61 -12.90 18.66
C ASP A 116 25.81 -12.33 17.87
N ASN A 117 26.16 -11.07 18.12
CA ASN A 117 27.19 -10.30 17.37
C ASN A 117 26.86 -10.15 15.88
N LEU A 118 25.62 -9.78 15.58
CA LEU A 118 25.13 -9.61 14.21
C LEU A 118 25.19 -10.91 13.38
N ALA A 119 25.27 -12.08 14.01
CA ALA A 119 25.03 -13.34 13.31
C ALA A 119 23.56 -13.43 12.89
N GLY A 120 22.68 -12.96 13.77
CA GLY A 120 21.26 -12.80 13.51
C GLY A 120 20.44 -14.08 13.72
N ALA A 121 19.12 -13.92 13.82
CA ALA A 121 18.17 -15.01 13.96
C ALA A 121 16.79 -14.62 13.41
N ALA A 122 15.90 -15.60 13.27
CA ALA A 122 14.48 -15.38 13.07
C ALA A 122 13.67 -16.30 14.00
N TYR A 123 12.51 -15.84 14.47
CA TYR A 123 11.68 -16.59 15.42
C TYR A 123 10.32 -16.88 14.81
N VAL A 124 9.87 -18.12 14.96
CA VAL A 124 8.55 -18.57 14.53
C VAL A 124 7.60 -18.57 15.71
N PHE A 125 6.48 -17.88 15.56
CA PHE A 125 5.38 -17.87 16.51
C PHE A 125 4.15 -18.51 15.87
N GLU A 126 3.46 -19.38 16.60
CA GLU A 126 2.23 -20.04 16.14
C GLU A 126 1.04 -19.71 17.03
N ASN A 127 -0.12 -19.54 16.43
CA ASN A 127 -1.39 -19.39 17.14
C ASN A 127 -1.94 -20.76 17.56
N ILE A 128 -1.66 -21.17 18.80
CA ILE A 128 -2.08 -22.44 19.38
C ILE A 128 -3.25 -22.17 20.32
N GLY A 129 -4.47 -22.48 19.87
CA GLY A 129 -5.67 -22.34 20.69
C GLY A 129 -6.02 -20.90 21.06
N GLY A 130 -5.67 -19.92 20.21
CA GLY A 130 -5.91 -18.49 20.45
C GLY A 130 -4.75 -17.78 21.17
N SER A 131 -3.66 -18.47 21.49
CA SER A 131 -2.46 -17.91 22.10
C SER A 131 -1.30 -18.00 21.12
N TRP A 132 -0.58 -16.89 20.92
CA TRP A 132 0.64 -16.87 20.13
C TRP A 132 1.82 -17.34 20.97
N VAL A 133 2.53 -18.37 20.49
CA VAL A 133 3.61 -19.05 21.22
C VAL A 133 4.82 -19.17 20.31
N GLU A 134 6.01 -18.85 20.82
CA GLU A 134 7.28 -19.13 20.12
C GLU A 134 7.47 -20.65 20.01
N THR A 135 7.60 -21.17 18.79
CA THR A 135 7.77 -22.60 18.53
C THR A 135 9.15 -22.95 17.97
N ALA A 136 9.86 -21.98 17.38
CA ALA A 136 11.20 -22.19 16.85
C ALA A 136 12.04 -20.91 16.81
N LYS A 137 13.36 -21.11 16.91
CA LYS A 137 14.40 -20.15 16.53
C LYS A 137 15.14 -20.70 15.32
N LEU A 138 15.16 -19.94 14.23
CA LEU A 138 15.87 -20.22 12.99
C LEU A 138 17.20 -19.46 13.00
N VAL A 139 18.27 -20.16 12.64
CA VAL A 139 19.61 -19.63 12.44
C VAL A 139 20.20 -20.30 11.21
N ALA A 140 21.06 -19.60 10.48
CA ALA A 140 21.80 -20.20 9.37
C ALA A 140 22.73 -21.32 9.87
N SER A 141 22.78 -22.44 9.16
CA SER A 141 23.60 -23.61 9.50
C SER A 141 25.10 -23.32 9.53
N ASP A 142 25.54 -22.32 8.77
CA ASP A 142 26.90 -21.80 8.66
C ASP A 142 27.06 -20.38 9.26
N GLY A 143 26.04 -19.90 9.99
CA GLY A 143 25.96 -18.52 10.45
C GLY A 143 27.18 -18.06 11.25
N ALA A 144 27.74 -16.92 10.86
CA ALA A 144 28.87 -16.28 11.53
C ALA A 144 28.56 -14.82 11.92
N PRO A 145 29.34 -14.20 12.83
CA PRO A 145 29.15 -12.81 13.21
C PRO A 145 29.22 -11.83 12.01
N ASN A 146 28.36 -10.81 12.01
CA ASN A 146 28.24 -9.75 10.98
C ASN A 146 27.60 -10.17 9.65
N GLU A 147 26.90 -11.29 9.59
CA GLU A 147 26.18 -11.75 8.39
C GLU A 147 24.72 -11.26 8.34
N GLU A 148 24.19 -10.81 9.47
CA GLU A 148 22.88 -10.18 9.61
C GLU A 148 21.71 -11.06 9.13
N PHE A 149 21.76 -12.37 9.42
CA PHE A 149 20.62 -13.27 9.19
C PHE A 149 19.36 -12.76 9.90
N GLY A 150 18.20 -12.85 9.26
CA GLY A 150 16.96 -12.29 9.82
C GLY A 150 16.84 -10.78 9.60
N TYR A 151 17.63 -10.21 8.68
CA TYR A 151 17.44 -8.84 8.22
C TYR A 151 16.07 -8.68 7.56
N THR A 152 15.72 -9.61 6.68
CA THR A 152 14.43 -9.72 6.02
C THR A 152 13.90 -11.15 6.13
N VAL A 153 12.59 -11.30 6.21
CA VAL A 153 11.91 -12.59 6.39
C VAL A 153 10.63 -12.62 5.56
N SER A 154 10.26 -13.80 5.07
CA SER A 154 8.94 -14.04 4.48
C SER A 154 8.50 -15.48 4.78
N ILE A 155 7.22 -15.70 5.07
CA ILE A 155 6.68 -17.03 5.37
C ILE A 155 5.41 -17.26 4.56
N ASP A 156 5.30 -18.43 3.95
CA ASP A 156 4.06 -18.91 3.34
C ASP A 156 3.83 -20.38 3.70
N GLY A 157 2.75 -20.63 4.44
CA GLY A 157 2.42 -21.95 4.96
C GLY A 157 3.58 -22.59 5.74
N ASP A 158 4.09 -23.69 5.20
CA ASP A 158 5.17 -24.51 5.78
C ASP A 158 6.58 -24.11 5.27
N THR A 159 6.71 -23.03 4.50
CA THR A 159 8.00 -22.54 3.97
C THR A 159 8.32 -21.17 4.56
N ALA A 160 9.53 -21.02 5.10
CA ALA A 160 10.06 -19.76 5.61
C ALA A 160 11.36 -19.42 4.86
N VAL A 161 11.52 -18.15 4.49
CA VAL A 161 12.75 -17.64 3.86
C VAL A 161 13.33 -16.51 4.69
N VAL A 162 14.65 -16.51 4.84
CA VAL A 162 15.36 -15.55 5.68
C VAL A 162 16.59 -15.01 4.95
N GLY A 163 16.68 -13.68 4.84
CA GLY A 163 17.80 -12.99 4.21
C GLY A 163 18.94 -12.72 5.18
N ALA A 164 20.16 -12.91 4.70
CA ALA A 164 21.42 -12.55 5.34
C ALA A 164 22.25 -11.73 4.35
N TYR A 165 21.86 -10.47 4.15
CA TYR A 165 22.38 -9.62 3.07
C TYR A 165 23.89 -9.33 3.14
N ARG A 166 24.53 -9.63 4.29
CA ARG A 166 25.99 -9.48 4.47
C ARG A 166 26.76 -10.79 4.44
N HIS A 167 26.07 -11.92 4.30
CA HIS A 167 26.71 -13.22 4.23
C HIS A 167 27.70 -13.27 3.05
N PRO A 168 28.94 -13.76 3.24
CA PRO A 168 30.02 -13.53 2.27
C PRO A 168 30.23 -14.68 1.26
N GLU A 169 29.18 -15.41 0.87
CA GLU A 169 29.27 -16.60 0.00
C GLU A 169 29.98 -16.32 -1.33
N ALA A 170 29.60 -15.24 -2.03
CA ALA A 170 30.24 -14.77 -3.26
C ALA A 170 31.23 -13.61 -3.03
N GLY A 171 31.77 -13.51 -1.81
CA GLY A 171 32.70 -12.46 -1.38
C GLY A 171 32.07 -11.44 -0.43
N PHE A 172 32.85 -10.42 -0.03
CA PHE A 172 32.47 -9.50 1.05
C PHE A 172 31.09 -8.85 0.83
N GLN A 173 30.14 -9.10 1.75
CA GLN A 173 28.76 -8.58 1.70
C GLN A 173 28.05 -8.86 0.36
N SER A 174 28.25 -10.05 -0.20
CA SER A 174 27.55 -10.50 -1.40
C SER A 174 26.09 -10.85 -1.11
N GLY A 175 25.81 -11.41 0.07
CA GLY A 175 24.48 -11.74 0.57
C GLY A 175 24.03 -13.15 0.20
N ALA A 176 23.11 -13.71 1.00
CA ALA A 176 22.48 -15.00 0.78
C ALA A 176 21.06 -15.04 1.36
N VAL A 177 20.26 -16.01 0.90
CA VAL A 177 18.91 -16.31 1.42
C VAL A 177 18.84 -17.77 1.82
N TYR A 178 18.29 -18.04 2.99
CA TYR A 178 18.12 -19.40 3.53
C TYR A 178 16.66 -19.78 3.50
N VAL A 179 16.36 -21.00 3.07
CA VAL A 179 15.02 -21.58 3.03
C VAL A 179 14.89 -22.63 4.12
N PHE A 180 13.83 -22.53 4.90
CA PHE A 180 13.45 -23.49 5.94
C PHE A 180 12.10 -24.09 5.60
N ASP A 181 12.00 -25.42 5.67
CA ASP A 181 10.75 -26.15 5.50
C ASP A 181 10.33 -26.82 6.81
N TRP A 182 9.04 -26.71 7.12
CA TRP A 182 8.41 -27.43 8.22
C TRP A 182 8.04 -28.85 7.79
N ASP A 183 8.55 -29.86 8.50
CA ASP A 183 8.29 -31.28 8.20
C ASP A 183 7.13 -31.90 9.02
N GLY A 184 6.42 -31.08 9.81
CA GLY A 184 5.43 -31.53 10.78
C GLY A 184 5.97 -31.60 12.22
N THR A 185 7.29 -31.53 12.41
CA THR A 185 7.95 -31.64 13.72
C THR A 185 9.03 -30.59 13.97
N ALA A 186 9.77 -30.20 12.93
CA ALA A 186 10.84 -29.21 13.00
C ALA A 186 10.91 -28.38 11.72
N TRP A 187 11.44 -27.16 11.86
CA TRP A 187 11.90 -26.35 10.74
C TRP A 187 13.32 -26.81 10.38
N ASN A 188 13.50 -27.22 9.12
CA ASN A 188 14.78 -27.69 8.60
C ASN A 188 15.27 -26.73 7.52
N GLU A 189 16.52 -26.29 7.60
CA GLU A 189 17.16 -25.58 6.49
C GLU A 189 17.31 -26.53 5.29
N THR A 190 16.67 -26.22 4.17
CA THR A 190 16.64 -27.07 2.97
C THR A 190 17.38 -26.47 1.79
N ALA A 191 17.64 -25.16 1.80
CA ALA A 191 18.43 -24.50 0.78
C ALA A 191 19.11 -23.23 1.30
N GLN A 192 20.25 -22.92 0.69
CA GLN A 192 20.90 -21.62 0.70
C GLN A 192 20.96 -21.14 -0.76
N LEU A 193 20.49 -19.93 -1.01
CA LEU A 193 20.33 -19.33 -2.33
C LEU A 193 21.24 -18.11 -2.47
N ILE A 194 21.86 -18.02 -3.64
CA ILE A 194 22.60 -16.85 -4.13
C ILE A 194 22.19 -16.61 -5.58
N GLY A 195 22.25 -15.35 -6.04
CA GLY A 195 22.09 -15.05 -7.46
C GLY A 195 23.26 -15.57 -8.28
N HIS A 196 23.01 -15.96 -9.53
CA HIS A 196 24.00 -16.57 -10.41
C HIS A 196 25.23 -15.68 -10.64
N ASP A 197 25.03 -14.37 -10.71
CA ASP A 197 26.06 -13.36 -10.92
C ASP A 197 26.31 -12.47 -9.70
N THR A 198 25.88 -12.91 -8.50
CA THR A 198 26.16 -12.20 -7.25
C THR A 198 27.66 -12.01 -7.06
N ALA A 199 28.05 -10.78 -6.74
CA ALA A 199 29.41 -10.31 -6.51
C ALA A 199 29.53 -9.61 -5.14
N PRO A 200 30.76 -9.27 -4.70
CA PRO A 200 30.93 -8.51 -3.46
C PRO A 200 30.16 -7.19 -3.47
N LEU A 201 29.52 -6.86 -2.34
CA LEU A 201 28.70 -5.67 -2.10
C LEU A 201 27.33 -5.63 -2.82
N ASP A 202 26.93 -6.70 -3.50
CA ASP A 202 25.60 -6.75 -4.16
C ASP A 202 24.44 -6.85 -3.16
N GLU A 203 24.72 -7.32 -1.94
CA GLU A 203 23.76 -7.43 -0.82
C GLU A 203 22.49 -8.21 -1.18
N PHE A 204 22.65 -9.35 -1.85
CA PHE A 204 21.58 -10.28 -2.19
C PHE A 204 20.80 -10.74 -0.95
N GLY A 205 19.48 -10.73 -1.00
CA GLY A 205 18.63 -10.99 0.16
C GLY A 205 18.32 -9.72 0.97
N TRP A 206 18.40 -8.54 0.35
CA TRP A 206 18.00 -7.27 0.95
C TRP A 206 16.49 -7.19 1.20
N ALA A 207 15.69 -7.61 0.21
CA ALA A 207 14.23 -7.69 0.26
C ALA A 207 13.76 -9.06 -0.22
N LEU A 208 12.63 -9.56 0.31
CA LEU A 208 12.08 -10.86 -0.03
C LEU A 208 10.56 -10.80 -0.16
N HIS A 209 10.02 -11.60 -1.07
CA HIS A 209 8.61 -11.97 -1.06
C HIS A 209 8.46 -13.43 -1.49
N LEU A 210 7.75 -14.23 -0.70
CA LEU A 210 7.46 -15.65 -0.94
C LEU A 210 5.95 -15.83 -1.14
N ASP A 211 5.57 -16.55 -2.20
CA ASP A 211 4.19 -16.99 -2.44
C ASP A 211 4.24 -18.39 -3.07
N GLY A 212 3.89 -19.40 -2.26
CA GLY A 212 4.00 -20.82 -2.59
C GLY A 212 5.43 -21.22 -2.99
N ASP A 213 5.54 -21.75 -4.20
CA ASP A 213 6.79 -22.25 -4.79
C ASP A 213 7.58 -21.16 -5.57
N ARG A 214 7.26 -19.88 -5.38
CA ARG A 214 7.96 -18.76 -6.03
C ARG A 214 8.50 -17.77 -5.01
N LEU A 215 9.70 -17.28 -5.27
CA LEU A 215 10.41 -16.35 -4.40
C LEU A 215 11.02 -15.23 -5.24
N ALA A 216 10.78 -13.98 -4.83
CA ALA A 216 11.47 -12.82 -5.35
C ALA A 216 12.52 -12.35 -4.34
N VAL A 217 13.75 -12.09 -4.79
CA VAL A 217 14.86 -11.64 -3.96
C VAL A 217 15.45 -10.34 -4.50
N GLY A 218 15.43 -9.29 -3.69
CA GLY A 218 16.07 -8.01 -3.99
C GLY A 218 17.57 -8.02 -3.68
N SER A 219 18.34 -7.35 -4.54
CA SER A 219 19.77 -7.10 -4.41
C SER A 219 20.03 -5.63 -4.75
N ALA A 220 19.60 -4.73 -3.87
CA ALA A 220 19.53 -3.29 -4.15
C ALA A 220 20.90 -2.66 -4.50
N HIS A 221 22.00 -3.24 -4.01
CA HIS A 221 23.35 -2.70 -4.23
C HIS A 221 24.11 -3.37 -5.38
N GLN A 222 23.43 -4.20 -6.15
CA GLN A 222 23.98 -4.92 -7.29
C GLN A 222 24.49 -3.98 -8.40
N ASP A 223 25.64 -4.32 -9.00
CA ASP A 223 26.27 -3.63 -10.13
C ASP A 223 26.38 -2.10 -9.97
N LEU A 224 27.16 -1.66 -8.97
CA LEU A 224 27.25 -0.25 -8.57
C LEU A 224 25.89 0.30 -8.15
N LYS A 225 25.12 -0.52 -7.41
CA LYS A 225 23.83 -0.11 -6.87
C LYS A 225 22.79 0.31 -7.91
N ARG A 226 22.88 -0.23 -9.13
CA ARG A 226 21.75 -0.21 -10.07
C ARG A 226 20.59 -1.03 -9.53
N GLY A 227 20.93 -2.13 -8.85
CA GLY A 227 19.98 -3.02 -8.22
C GLY A 227 19.39 -4.04 -9.19
N ALA A 228 18.88 -5.15 -8.63
CA ALA A 228 18.21 -6.20 -9.37
C ALA A 228 17.22 -6.96 -8.47
N VAL A 229 16.26 -7.63 -9.10
CA VAL A 229 15.39 -8.62 -8.46
C VAL A 229 15.59 -9.98 -9.12
N TYR A 230 15.83 -11.02 -8.32
CA TYR A 230 16.00 -12.39 -8.80
C TYR A 230 14.76 -13.21 -8.49
N MET A 231 14.24 -13.92 -9.48
CA MET A 231 13.08 -14.80 -9.36
C MET A 231 13.55 -16.25 -9.24
N PHE A 232 13.13 -16.92 -8.17
CA PHE A 232 13.38 -18.33 -7.94
C PHE A 232 12.07 -19.12 -7.99
N GLU A 233 12.13 -20.32 -8.55
CA GLU A 233 11.02 -21.28 -8.55
C GLU A 233 11.46 -22.62 -7.94
N ARG A 234 10.59 -23.17 -7.10
CA ARG A 234 10.77 -24.48 -6.51
C ARG A 234 10.18 -25.55 -7.42
N SER A 235 11.02 -26.50 -7.82
CA SER A 235 10.57 -27.67 -8.58
C SER A 235 11.29 -28.94 -8.10
N GLY A 236 10.52 -30.00 -7.84
CA GLY A 236 11.05 -31.26 -7.33
C GLY A 236 11.78 -31.14 -5.97
N GLY A 237 11.41 -30.14 -5.16
CA GLY A 237 12.04 -29.84 -3.87
C GLY A 237 13.21 -28.86 -3.93
N SER A 238 13.77 -28.59 -5.11
CA SER A 238 14.91 -27.68 -5.31
C SER A 238 14.47 -26.31 -5.82
N TRP A 239 15.08 -25.26 -5.29
CA TRP A 239 14.93 -23.90 -5.78
C TRP A 239 15.92 -23.62 -6.91
N ASN A 240 15.44 -23.00 -7.98
CA ASN A 240 16.27 -22.61 -9.13
C ASN A 240 16.01 -21.14 -9.45
N GLU A 241 17.08 -20.38 -9.68
CA GLU A 241 16.95 -19.05 -10.28
C GLU A 241 16.40 -19.23 -11.70
N THR A 242 15.31 -18.54 -12.00
CA THR A 242 14.68 -18.56 -13.33
C THR A 242 14.96 -17.29 -14.10
N HIS A 243 14.99 -16.14 -13.42
CA HIS A 243 15.14 -14.84 -14.04
C HIS A 243 15.84 -13.84 -13.13
N LYS A 244 16.54 -12.91 -13.75
CA LYS A 244 17.00 -11.65 -13.16
C LYS A 244 16.26 -10.50 -13.82
N LEU A 245 15.66 -9.64 -13.01
CA LEU A 245 14.92 -8.46 -13.42
C LEU A 245 15.76 -7.22 -13.16
N THR A 246 15.89 -6.39 -14.19
CA THR A 246 16.57 -5.09 -14.20
C THR A 246 15.68 -4.08 -14.90
N HIS A 247 15.82 -2.78 -14.61
CA HIS A 247 15.10 -1.73 -15.35
C HIS A 247 15.92 -1.19 -16.54
N PHE A 248 15.23 -0.77 -17.61
CA PHE A 248 15.89 -0.42 -18.88
C PHE A 248 16.74 0.86 -18.83
N ASP A 249 16.45 1.74 -17.87
CA ASP A 249 17.07 3.04 -17.65
C ASP A 249 18.05 3.06 -16.47
N ALA A 250 18.48 1.89 -15.99
CA ALA A 250 19.30 1.73 -14.79
C ALA A 250 20.57 2.62 -14.74
N VAL A 251 20.60 3.49 -13.73
CA VAL A 251 21.73 4.33 -13.35
C VAL A 251 22.36 3.82 -12.05
N GLU A 252 23.67 4.06 -11.91
CA GLU A 252 24.39 3.78 -10.66
C GLU A 252 23.75 4.56 -9.50
N GLY A 253 23.34 3.84 -8.46
CA GLY A 253 22.70 4.42 -7.28
C GLY A 253 21.18 4.30 -7.23
N ASP A 254 20.51 3.79 -8.27
CA ASP A 254 19.03 3.72 -8.33
C ASP A 254 18.38 2.75 -7.33
N HIS A 255 19.08 1.68 -6.94
CA HIS A 255 18.65 0.71 -5.93
C HIS A 255 17.41 -0.16 -6.28
N LEU A 256 17.26 -0.63 -7.54
CA LEU A 256 16.19 -1.58 -7.86
C LEU A 256 16.21 -2.80 -6.92
N GLY A 257 15.05 -3.12 -6.34
CA GLY A 257 14.92 -4.24 -5.41
C GLY A 257 15.19 -3.87 -3.95
N VAL A 258 15.23 -2.58 -3.60
CA VAL A 258 15.17 -2.10 -2.20
C VAL A 258 13.93 -2.63 -1.48
N SER A 259 12.84 -2.82 -2.23
CA SER A 259 11.61 -3.48 -1.82
C SER A 259 11.04 -4.28 -2.99
N VAL A 260 10.35 -5.39 -2.70
CA VAL A 260 9.78 -6.27 -3.73
C VAL A 260 8.50 -6.93 -3.22
N ASN A 261 7.52 -7.08 -4.10
CA ASN A 261 6.31 -7.86 -3.87
C ASN A 261 5.81 -8.44 -5.20
N PHE A 262 5.09 -9.55 -5.17
CA PHE A 262 4.50 -10.11 -6.39
C PHE A 262 3.19 -10.84 -6.07
N VAL A 263 2.26 -10.81 -7.02
CA VAL A 263 1.03 -11.62 -6.99
C VAL A 263 0.82 -12.19 -8.36
N GLY A 264 0.68 -13.52 -8.45
CA GLY A 264 0.53 -14.20 -9.72
C GLY A 264 1.72 -13.90 -10.63
N ASP A 265 1.45 -13.34 -11.81
CA ASP A 265 2.43 -13.09 -12.87
C ASP A 265 2.81 -11.61 -12.98
N THR A 266 2.74 -10.88 -11.87
CA THR A 266 3.09 -9.47 -11.78
C THR A 266 4.00 -9.23 -10.58
N VAL A 267 5.16 -8.64 -10.83
CA VAL A 267 6.13 -8.22 -9.80
C VAL A 267 6.16 -6.71 -9.74
N VAL A 268 6.17 -6.15 -8.54
CA VAL A 268 6.49 -4.74 -8.29
C VAL A 268 7.78 -4.65 -7.47
N ALA A 269 8.69 -3.78 -7.89
CA ALA A 269 9.96 -3.55 -7.22
C ALA A 269 10.23 -2.05 -7.04
N GLY A 270 10.67 -1.64 -5.86
CA GLY A 270 11.05 -0.27 -5.56
C GLY A 270 12.42 0.12 -6.14
N VAL A 271 12.56 1.41 -6.44
CA VAL A 271 13.79 2.08 -6.91
C VAL A 271 13.85 3.44 -6.19
N ASP A 272 14.18 3.43 -4.90
CA ASP A 272 13.96 4.58 -4.00
C ASP A 272 14.82 5.81 -4.31
N GLU A 273 15.93 5.62 -5.00
CA GLU A 273 16.88 6.68 -5.35
C GLU A 273 16.76 7.12 -6.82
N ASP A 274 15.74 6.65 -7.56
CA ASP A 274 15.50 7.05 -8.95
C ASP A 274 15.31 8.58 -9.11
N ASP A 275 16.09 9.15 -10.02
CA ASP A 275 16.11 10.58 -10.31
C ASP A 275 15.11 11.03 -11.38
N THR A 276 14.32 10.11 -11.96
CA THR A 276 13.43 10.36 -13.10
C THR A 276 12.46 11.52 -12.89
N ALA A 277 11.95 11.72 -11.67
CA ALA A 277 11.03 12.80 -11.32
C ALA A 277 11.64 13.87 -10.40
N GLY A 278 12.97 13.90 -10.28
CA GLY A 278 13.72 14.80 -9.40
C GLY A 278 14.77 14.05 -8.59
N HIS A 279 15.75 14.77 -8.05
CA HIS A 279 16.87 14.15 -7.31
C HIS A 279 16.37 13.30 -6.14
N ARG A 280 16.53 11.98 -6.22
CA ARG A 280 16.05 10.96 -5.27
C ARG A 280 14.53 11.01 -5.04
N SER A 281 13.79 11.28 -6.11
CA SER A 281 12.33 11.23 -6.08
C SER A 281 11.84 9.81 -5.81
N GLY A 282 12.52 8.82 -6.39
CA GLY A 282 12.18 7.41 -6.33
C GLY A 282 11.12 7.00 -7.37
N SER A 283 11.06 5.70 -7.67
CA SER A 283 10.04 5.09 -8.52
C SER A 283 9.73 3.66 -8.08
N ALA A 284 8.70 3.05 -8.68
CA ALA A 284 8.48 1.61 -8.59
C ALA A 284 8.27 1.00 -9.98
N ARG A 285 8.90 -0.13 -10.25
CA ARG A 285 8.88 -0.81 -11.56
C ARG A 285 7.94 -2.01 -11.51
N VAL A 286 7.08 -2.12 -12.51
CA VAL A 286 6.13 -3.22 -12.65
C VAL A 286 6.57 -4.13 -13.80
N PHE A 287 6.80 -5.40 -13.48
CA PHE A 287 7.15 -6.45 -14.44
C PHE A 287 5.97 -7.41 -14.59
N GLU A 288 5.60 -7.73 -15.83
CA GLU A 288 4.57 -8.73 -16.13
C GLU A 288 5.17 -9.89 -16.92
N LEU A 289 4.80 -11.12 -16.57
CA LEU A 289 5.23 -12.32 -17.30
C LEU A 289 4.45 -12.42 -18.62
N SER A 290 5.18 -12.36 -19.74
CA SER A 290 4.64 -12.54 -21.10
C SER A 290 5.21 -13.81 -21.71
N GLY A 291 4.43 -14.89 -21.64
CA GLY A 291 4.90 -16.23 -22.02
C GLY A 291 5.91 -16.76 -21.01
N THR A 292 7.21 -16.71 -21.34
CA THR A 292 8.30 -17.10 -20.45
C THR A 292 9.25 -15.94 -20.13
N ALA A 293 8.92 -14.72 -20.54
CA ALA A 293 9.78 -13.55 -20.36
C ALA A 293 9.10 -12.54 -19.45
N TRP A 294 9.80 -12.08 -18.41
CA TRP A 294 9.38 -10.93 -17.63
C TRP A 294 9.68 -9.64 -18.40
N VAL A 295 8.68 -8.79 -18.53
CA VAL A 295 8.77 -7.53 -19.27
C VAL A 295 8.42 -6.39 -18.30
N GLU A 296 9.29 -5.40 -18.20
CA GLU A 296 8.95 -4.13 -17.53
C GLU A 296 7.84 -3.44 -18.33
N THR A 297 6.66 -3.29 -17.75
CA THR A 297 5.48 -2.73 -18.43
C THR A 297 5.16 -1.32 -17.98
N THR A 298 5.52 -0.94 -16.76
CA THR A 298 5.14 0.35 -16.17
C THR A 298 6.19 0.83 -15.17
N THR A 299 6.53 2.12 -15.24
CA THR A 299 7.19 2.86 -14.17
C THR A 299 6.14 3.67 -13.42
N LEU A 300 5.99 3.43 -12.12
CA LEU A 300 5.10 4.16 -11.23
C LEU A 300 5.88 5.30 -10.58
N VAL A 301 5.31 6.50 -10.67
CA VAL A 301 5.74 7.69 -9.95
C VAL A 301 4.50 8.34 -9.36
N ALA A 302 4.66 9.03 -8.24
CA ALA A 302 3.55 9.77 -7.65
C ALA A 302 3.22 11.04 -8.47
N ASP A 303 1.95 11.40 -8.57
CA ASP A 303 1.54 12.61 -9.34
C ASP A 303 2.11 13.90 -8.73
N ASP A 304 2.34 13.91 -7.42
CA ASP A 304 2.89 15.02 -6.64
C ASP A 304 4.31 14.73 -6.13
N ILE A 305 5.03 13.83 -6.80
CA ILE A 305 6.37 13.42 -6.39
C ILE A 305 7.36 14.58 -6.44
N GLU A 306 8.20 14.70 -5.41
CA GLU A 306 9.23 15.71 -5.29
C GLU A 306 10.61 15.08 -5.00
N ALA A 307 11.66 15.88 -5.18
CA ALA A 307 13.04 15.45 -4.98
C ALA A 307 13.32 15.09 -3.51
N GLY A 308 13.55 13.80 -3.22
CA GLY A 308 13.83 13.30 -1.88
C GLY A 308 12.68 12.58 -1.21
N ASP A 309 11.55 12.34 -1.90
CA ASP A 309 10.40 11.60 -1.36
C ASP A 309 10.70 10.12 -1.07
N LEU A 310 11.73 9.56 -1.73
CA LEU A 310 12.09 8.14 -1.68
C LEU A 310 10.91 7.22 -2.01
N PHE A 311 10.11 7.58 -3.02
CA PHE A 311 9.02 6.74 -3.50
C PHE A 311 9.57 5.38 -3.95
N GLY A 312 8.92 4.28 -3.55
CA GLY A 312 9.43 2.93 -3.82
C GLY A 312 10.23 2.35 -2.64
N TRP A 313 10.42 3.11 -1.56
CA TRP A 313 11.03 2.62 -0.32
C TRP A 313 10.38 1.32 0.19
N SER A 314 9.05 1.23 0.11
CA SER A 314 8.31 0.03 0.45
C SER A 314 7.20 -0.21 -0.58
N VAL A 315 6.95 -1.48 -0.92
CA VAL A 315 5.92 -1.88 -1.87
C VAL A 315 5.12 -3.07 -1.34
N ALA A 316 3.82 -3.08 -1.59
CA ALA A 316 2.94 -4.23 -1.37
C ALA A 316 1.91 -4.28 -2.49
N MET A 317 1.43 -5.47 -2.86
CA MET A 317 0.41 -5.58 -3.91
C MET A 317 -0.67 -6.62 -3.60
N SER A 318 -1.80 -6.42 -4.28
CA SER A 318 -2.87 -7.40 -4.47
C SER A 318 -3.07 -7.58 -5.97
N GLU A 319 -4.06 -8.37 -6.40
CA GLU A 319 -4.32 -8.60 -7.84
C GLU A 319 -4.54 -7.29 -8.64
N ASP A 320 -5.28 -6.34 -8.05
CA ASP A 320 -5.72 -5.12 -8.75
C ASP A 320 -5.14 -3.81 -8.17
N HIS A 321 -4.35 -3.90 -7.10
CA HIS A 321 -3.80 -2.74 -6.43
C HIS A 321 -2.32 -2.89 -6.09
N ILE A 322 -1.58 -1.81 -6.25
CA ILE A 322 -0.20 -1.65 -5.78
C ILE A 322 -0.20 -0.51 -4.76
N LEU A 323 0.46 -0.72 -3.62
CA LEU A 323 0.68 0.28 -2.59
C LEU A 323 2.17 0.57 -2.50
N VAL A 324 2.55 1.84 -2.61
CA VAL A 324 3.95 2.28 -2.60
C VAL A 324 4.17 3.33 -1.51
N GLY A 325 5.16 3.13 -0.65
CA GLY A 325 5.56 4.09 0.38
C GLY A 325 6.56 5.14 -0.12
N ALA A 326 6.44 6.35 0.42
CA ALA A 326 7.35 7.49 0.25
C ALA A 326 7.54 8.16 1.62
N PRO A 327 8.40 7.60 2.49
CA PRO A 327 8.46 7.97 3.91
C PRO A 327 9.15 9.31 4.18
N GLU A 328 9.95 9.81 3.24
CA GLU A 328 10.64 11.09 3.39
C GLU A 328 9.74 12.21 2.86
N PRO A 329 9.41 13.23 3.66
CA PRO A 329 8.65 14.38 3.19
C PRO A 329 9.58 15.45 2.60
N VAL A 330 9.29 15.97 1.41
CA VAL A 330 10.01 17.15 0.87
C VAL A 330 9.61 18.47 1.55
N VAL A 331 8.36 18.62 1.99
CA VAL A 331 7.93 19.87 2.64
C VAL A 331 8.39 19.87 4.09
N VAL A 332 9.10 20.92 4.51
CA VAL A 332 9.37 21.19 5.95
C VAL A 332 8.04 21.07 6.71
N GLY A 333 7.91 20.05 7.55
CA GLY A 333 6.67 19.73 8.27
C GLY A 333 5.82 18.56 7.74
N GLY A 334 6.20 17.89 6.66
CA GLY A 334 5.48 16.71 6.15
C GLY A 334 5.76 15.44 6.96
N ALA A 335 4.89 14.45 6.87
CA ALA A 335 4.98 13.21 7.65
C ALA A 335 5.42 11.98 6.85
N GLY A 336 5.62 12.12 5.54
CA GLY A 336 5.66 11.00 4.58
C GLY A 336 4.27 10.66 4.04
N SER A 337 4.22 9.82 3.00
CA SER A 337 3.00 9.40 2.30
C SER A 337 3.07 7.95 1.86
N ALA A 338 1.93 7.38 1.49
CA ALA A 338 1.87 6.20 0.65
C ALA A 338 0.87 6.43 -0.50
N TYR A 339 1.05 5.71 -1.59
CA TYR A 339 0.30 5.91 -2.82
C TYR A 339 -0.30 4.58 -3.26
N LEU A 340 -1.61 4.61 -3.49
CA LEU A 340 -2.35 3.47 -3.99
C LEU A 340 -2.50 3.63 -5.51
N PHE A 341 -2.08 2.62 -6.25
CA PHE A 341 -2.30 2.48 -7.68
C PHE A 341 -3.32 1.38 -7.93
N GLU A 342 -4.21 1.62 -8.89
CA GLU A 342 -5.26 0.68 -9.30
C GLU A 342 -5.04 0.28 -10.75
N ARG A 343 -5.27 -1.01 -11.04
CA ARG A 343 -5.18 -1.55 -12.39
C ARG A 343 -6.41 -1.15 -13.20
N SER A 344 -6.18 -0.50 -14.33
CA SER A 344 -7.21 -0.16 -15.32
C SER A 344 -6.83 -0.78 -16.67
N GLY A 345 -7.32 -1.99 -16.92
CA GLY A 345 -6.92 -2.79 -18.08
C GLY A 345 -5.45 -3.22 -17.98
N THR A 346 -4.61 -2.79 -18.91
CA THR A 346 -3.16 -3.09 -18.92
C THR A 346 -2.31 -1.94 -18.37
N THR A 347 -2.93 -0.96 -17.71
CA THR A 347 -2.23 0.23 -17.19
C THR A 347 -2.51 0.41 -15.72
N TRP A 348 -1.51 0.86 -14.98
CA TRP A 348 -1.63 1.25 -13.57
C TRP A 348 -1.77 2.76 -13.46
N ARG A 349 -2.64 3.22 -12.56
CA ARG A 349 -2.88 4.65 -12.33
C ARG A 349 -2.97 4.93 -10.85
N GLN A 350 -2.44 6.07 -10.41
CA GLN A 350 -2.59 6.51 -9.03
C GLN A 350 -4.08 6.72 -8.72
N ALA A 351 -4.60 5.93 -7.79
CA ALA A 351 -5.98 5.97 -7.33
C ALA A 351 -6.14 6.90 -6.12
N ALA A 352 -5.14 6.94 -5.23
CA ALA A 352 -5.15 7.78 -4.04
C ALA A 352 -3.74 8.07 -3.52
N ARG A 353 -3.59 9.22 -2.87
CA ARG A 353 -2.51 9.50 -1.91
C ARG A 353 -3.05 9.31 -0.50
N LEU A 354 -2.36 8.51 0.29
CA LEU A 354 -2.66 8.18 1.67
C LEU A 354 -1.67 8.91 2.57
N ALA A 355 -2.19 9.63 3.56
CA ALA A 355 -1.41 10.42 4.50
C ALA A 355 -2.03 10.31 5.91
N PRO A 356 -1.26 10.53 6.98
CA PRO A 356 -1.79 10.47 8.33
C PRO A 356 -2.76 11.64 8.60
N PRO A 357 -3.79 11.44 9.46
CA PRO A 357 -4.75 12.49 9.85
C PRO A 357 -4.10 13.75 10.41
N VAL A 358 -3.05 13.55 11.18
CA VAL A 358 -2.22 14.60 11.74
C VAL A 358 -0.79 14.18 11.48
N GLY A 359 -0.23 14.66 10.37
CA GLY A 359 1.18 14.45 10.06
C GLY A 359 2.07 15.46 10.78
N ARG A 360 3.13 14.98 11.41
CA ARG A 360 4.24 15.79 11.91
C ARG A 360 5.50 15.50 11.12
N GLU A 361 6.40 16.48 11.15
CA GLU A 361 7.74 16.33 10.58
C GLU A 361 8.42 15.07 11.10
N ASN A 362 8.96 14.26 10.18
CA ASN A 362 9.70 13.03 10.47
C ASN A 362 8.89 11.86 11.03
N ASP A 363 7.55 11.84 10.99
CA ASP A 363 6.78 10.65 11.41
C ASP A 363 7.09 9.40 10.54
N ARG A 364 7.62 9.60 9.32
CA ARG A 364 7.98 8.57 8.32
C ARG A 364 6.82 7.66 7.91
N PHE A 365 5.62 8.22 7.78
CA PHE A 365 4.47 7.51 7.22
C PHE A 365 4.77 7.00 5.81
N GLY A 366 4.53 5.72 5.55
CA GLY A 366 4.96 5.05 4.31
C GLY A 366 6.26 4.26 4.46
N TRP A 367 6.83 4.22 5.66
CA TRP A 367 8.06 3.46 5.96
C TRP A 367 7.89 1.96 5.71
N SER A 368 6.75 1.41 6.14
CA SER A 368 6.34 0.04 5.85
C SER A 368 4.94 0.06 5.27
N VAL A 369 4.68 -0.81 4.29
CA VAL A 369 3.35 -1.00 3.71
C VAL A 369 3.03 -2.49 3.63
N ALA A 370 1.78 -2.85 3.88
CA ALA A 370 1.25 -4.19 3.65
C ALA A 370 -0.13 -4.10 3.02
N LEU A 371 -0.46 -5.04 2.14
CA LEU A 371 -1.74 -5.05 1.42
C LEU A 371 -2.25 -6.48 1.27
N LYS A 372 -3.43 -6.77 1.81
CA LYS A 372 -4.13 -8.04 1.59
C LYS A 372 -5.59 -7.77 1.29
N GLY A 373 -6.04 -8.22 0.13
CA GLY A 373 -7.36 -7.89 -0.40
C GLY A 373 -7.58 -6.37 -0.37
N ASN A 374 -8.58 -5.94 0.40
CA ASN A 374 -9.00 -4.54 0.48
C ASN A 374 -8.46 -3.82 1.71
N THR A 375 -7.44 -4.36 2.39
CA THR A 375 -6.89 -3.74 3.60
C THR A 375 -5.43 -3.41 3.41
N ALA A 376 -5.12 -2.12 3.48
CA ALA A 376 -3.78 -1.57 3.49
C ALA A 376 -3.36 -1.23 4.91
N LEU A 377 -2.13 -1.56 5.30
CA LEU A 377 -1.47 -1.08 6.51
C LEU A 377 -0.29 -0.21 6.12
N ILE A 378 -0.13 0.92 6.80
CA ILE A 378 0.98 1.86 6.56
C ILE A 378 1.62 2.26 7.87
N GLY A 379 2.91 1.95 8.03
CA GLY A 379 3.70 2.28 9.21
C GLY A 379 4.23 3.70 9.20
N ALA A 380 4.26 4.31 10.38
CA ALA A 380 4.87 5.59 10.70
C ALA A 380 5.67 5.44 12.02
N PRO A 381 6.89 4.86 11.97
CA PRO A 381 7.60 4.39 13.15
C PRO A 381 8.08 5.51 14.07
N LEU A 382 8.13 6.75 13.62
CA LEU A 382 8.67 7.87 14.39
C LEU A 382 7.56 8.77 14.97
N VAL A 383 6.32 8.29 14.98
CA VAL A 383 5.20 9.04 15.56
C VAL A 383 5.34 9.19 17.07
N GLU A 384 5.11 10.41 17.52
CA GLU A 384 5.11 10.86 18.90
C GLU A 384 3.74 10.58 19.59
N LEU A 385 3.71 9.68 20.58
CA LEU A 385 2.49 9.34 21.34
C LEU A 385 2.55 9.87 22.78
N GLY A 386 1.95 11.04 23.00
CA GLY A 386 1.94 11.68 24.32
C GLY A 386 3.33 12.12 24.75
N SER A 387 3.92 11.43 25.73
CA SER A 387 5.31 11.64 26.16
C SER A 387 6.29 10.59 25.63
N ALA A 388 5.81 9.58 24.90
CA ALA A 388 6.65 8.57 24.29
C ALA A 388 7.07 9.06 22.90
N THR A 389 8.32 9.50 22.80
CA THR A 389 8.90 9.92 21.52
C THR A 389 9.24 8.72 20.67
N ASP A 390 9.14 8.82 19.35
CA ASP A 390 9.39 7.71 18.41
C ASP A 390 8.68 6.39 18.81
N ALA A 391 7.48 6.49 19.38
CA ALA A 391 6.71 5.34 19.82
C ALA A 391 6.16 4.56 18.62
N GLY A 392 5.75 5.30 17.57
CA GLY A 392 5.31 4.78 16.29
C GLY A 392 3.84 4.39 16.22
N THR A 393 3.28 4.40 15.01
CA THR A 393 1.90 3.98 14.71
C THR A 393 1.84 3.17 13.41
N VAL A 394 0.75 2.43 13.22
CA VAL A 394 0.34 1.87 11.93
C VAL A 394 -1.06 2.35 11.61
N HIS A 395 -1.30 2.74 10.37
CA HIS A 395 -2.60 3.19 9.89
C HIS A 395 -3.19 2.15 8.92
N ALA A 396 -4.34 1.61 9.29
CA ALA A 396 -5.15 0.73 8.48
C ALA A 396 -6.15 1.52 7.62
N PHE A 397 -6.11 1.28 6.32
CA PHE A 397 -7.02 1.83 5.33
C PHE A 397 -7.80 0.69 4.68
N LEU A 398 -9.09 0.91 4.44
CA LEU A 398 -9.85 0.04 3.55
C LEU A 398 -9.69 0.57 2.13
N VAL A 399 -9.00 -0.19 1.30
CA VAL A 399 -8.96 -0.04 -0.15
C VAL A 399 -10.30 -0.58 -0.67
N ALA A 400 -11.33 0.26 -0.64
CA ALA A 400 -12.63 -0.14 -1.14
C ALA A 400 -12.52 -0.51 -2.62
N PRO A 401 -13.06 -1.66 -3.06
CA PRO A 401 -13.19 -1.92 -4.49
C PRO A 401 -14.11 -0.83 -5.02
N GLY A 402 -13.70 -0.16 -6.09
CA GLY A 402 -14.55 0.87 -6.69
C GLY A 402 -15.96 0.34 -6.92
N VAL A 403 -16.99 1.04 -6.43
CA VAL A 403 -18.38 0.66 -6.68
C VAL A 403 -18.76 1.11 -8.07
N GLY A 404 -19.20 0.16 -8.88
CA GLY A 404 -19.66 0.41 -10.24
C GLY A 404 -18.54 0.31 -11.29
N THR A 405 -18.96 0.30 -12.55
CA THR A 405 -18.06 0.14 -13.69
C THR A 405 -17.75 1.51 -14.29
N THR A 406 -16.49 1.94 -14.21
CA THR A 406 -16.06 3.19 -14.88
C THR A 406 -16.05 3.01 -16.40
N TYR A 407 -16.39 4.07 -17.12
CA TYR A 407 -16.38 4.10 -18.57
C TYR A 407 -16.24 5.54 -19.09
N CYS A 408 -16.22 5.72 -20.41
CA CYS A 408 -16.09 7.04 -21.04
C CYS A 408 -14.76 7.71 -20.66
N THR A 409 -13.68 7.00 -20.96
CA THR A 409 -12.35 7.59 -20.93
C THR A 409 -12.15 8.45 -22.18
N CYS A 410 -11.39 9.54 -22.08
CA CYS A 410 -11.09 10.40 -23.21
C CYS A 410 -10.24 9.62 -24.21
N ALA A 411 -10.73 9.47 -25.45
CA ALA A 411 -9.99 8.80 -26.50
C ALA A 411 -8.88 9.72 -27.06
N ALA A 412 -7.88 9.15 -27.74
CA ALA A 412 -6.83 9.89 -28.46
C ALA A 412 -7.35 10.92 -29.50
N ALA A 413 -8.62 10.80 -29.91
CA ALA A 413 -9.33 11.76 -30.75
C ALA A 413 -10.37 12.58 -29.96
N GLY A 414 -10.06 12.91 -28.70
CA GLY A 414 -10.91 13.72 -27.84
C GLY A 414 -11.37 15.02 -28.51
N PRO A 415 -12.39 15.71 -27.97
CA PRO A 415 -13.02 16.90 -28.57
C PRO A 415 -12.05 17.97 -29.08
N CYS A 416 -10.83 18.01 -28.54
CA CYS A 416 -9.77 18.89 -28.96
C CYS A 416 -8.38 18.23 -29.03
N GLY A 417 -8.33 16.93 -29.30
CA GLY A 417 -7.07 16.19 -29.51
C GLY A 417 -6.18 16.08 -28.26
N ASN A 418 -6.72 16.39 -27.09
CA ASN A 418 -6.08 16.12 -25.80
C ASN A 418 -6.41 14.68 -25.38
N ASP A 419 -5.39 13.84 -25.26
CA ASP A 419 -5.51 12.49 -24.70
C ASP A 419 -5.35 12.56 -23.18
N ALA A 420 -6.21 11.90 -22.41
CA ALA A 420 -5.88 11.47 -21.03
C ALA A 420 -6.95 10.57 -20.39
N GLY A 421 -6.70 9.26 -20.32
CA GLY A 421 -7.02 8.40 -19.18
C GLY A 421 -8.48 8.24 -18.69
N PHE A 422 -9.07 9.27 -18.08
CA PHE A 422 -10.44 9.33 -17.53
C PHE A 422 -11.25 10.40 -18.28
N GLY A 423 -11.62 11.53 -17.66
CA GLY A 423 -12.14 12.68 -18.41
C GLY A 423 -11.09 13.24 -19.37
N CYS A 424 -11.46 14.11 -20.31
CA CYS A 424 -10.44 14.77 -21.14
C CYS A 424 -9.62 15.78 -20.33
N ALA A 425 -8.37 16.01 -20.72
CA ALA A 425 -7.45 16.87 -19.97
C ALA A 425 -8.06 18.25 -19.68
N ASN A 426 -7.86 18.75 -18.46
CA ASN A 426 -8.33 20.06 -18.00
C ASN A 426 -7.14 20.98 -17.67
N SER A 427 -7.38 22.18 -17.12
CA SER A 427 -6.31 23.14 -16.80
C SER A 427 -5.26 22.66 -15.80
N THR A 428 -5.51 21.55 -15.09
CA THR A 428 -4.52 20.91 -14.18
C THR A 428 -3.53 20.03 -14.93
N GLY A 429 -3.74 19.78 -16.23
CA GLY A 429 -2.90 18.91 -17.06
C GLY A 429 -3.42 17.47 -17.15
N VAL A 430 -4.34 17.04 -16.27
CA VAL A 430 -4.98 15.72 -16.29
C VAL A 430 -6.50 15.83 -16.42
N GLY A 431 -7.14 14.72 -16.77
CA GLY A 431 -8.60 14.65 -16.86
C GLY A 431 -9.25 14.34 -15.51
N ALA A 432 -10.40 14.96 -15.22
CA ALA A 432 -11.12 14.69 -13.97
C ALA A 432 -11.61 13.23 -13.90
N ARG A 433 -11.55 12.65 -12.70
CA ARG A 433 -11.86 11.24 -12.44
C ARG A 433 -13.10 11.12 -11.56
N LEU A 434 -14.08 10.32 -11.96
CA LEU A 434 -15.24 9.94 -11.16
C LEU A 434 -15.16 8.47 -10.75
N THR A 435 -15.27 8.22 -9.44
CA THR A 435 -15.29 6.89 -8.82
C THR A 435 -16.48 6.74 -7.87
N GLY A 436 -16.81 5.49 -7.54
CA GLY A 436 -17.78 5.14 -6.50
C GLY A 436 -17.11 4.40 -5.34
N SER A 437 -17.57 4.61 -4.12
CA SER A 437 -17.22 3.84 -2.91
C SER A 437 -18.49 3.56 -2.09
N GLY A 438 -18.40 2.68 -1.06
CA GLY A 438 -19.55 2.22 -0.29
C GLY A 438 -20.17 0.95 -0.87
N SER A 439 -21.49 0.88 -1.02
CA SER A 439 -22.17 -0.23 -1.67
C SER A 439 -23.26 0.24 -2.64
N PRO A 440 -23.65 -0.59 -3.63
CA PRO A 440 -24.81 -0.30 -4.47
C PRO A 440 -26.15 -0.64 -3.78
N SER A 441 -26.20 -0.80 -2.45
CA SER A 441 -27.43 -1.19 -1.76
C SER A 441 -28.37 0.00 -1.55
N VAL A 442 -29.64 -0.18 -1.94
CA VAL A 442 -30.71 0.79 -1.75
C VAL A 442 -31.11 0.92 -0.28
N SER A 443 -31.00 -0.16 0.48
CA SER A 443 -31.32 -0.16 1.91
C SER A 443 -30.17 0.37 2.76
N ALA A 444 -28.92 0.13 2.38
CA ALA A 444 -27.75 0.74 3.04
C ALA A 444 -27.65 2.25 2.74
N ASP A 445 -27.94 2.65 1.50
CA ASP A 445 -27.85 4.04 1.01
C ASP A 445 -26.49 4.69 1.32
N ASP A 446 -25.42 3.91 1.17
CA ASP A 446 -24.06 4.25 1.58
C ASP A 446 -23.12 4.51 0.38
N LEU A 447 -23.64 4.49 -0.84
CA LEU A 447 -22.90 4.87 -2.05
C LEU A 447 -22.41 6.33 -1.96
N VAL A 448 -21.11 6.51 -2.16
CA VAL A 448 -20.46 7.82 -2.34
C VAL A 448 -19.86 7.89 -3.73
N ILE A 449 -20.19 8.94 -4.48
CA ILE A 449 -19.58 9.27 -5.77
C ILE A 449 -18.57 10.39 -5.53
N THR A 450 -17.32 10.19 -5.93
CA THR A 450 -16.26 11.19 -5.80
C THR A 450 -15.79 11.62 -7.19
N VAL A 451 -15.66 12.92 -7.42
CA VAL A 451 -14.99 13.46 -8.60
C VAL A 451 -13.73 14.20 -8.17
N SER A 452 -12.56 13.73 -8.59
CA SER A 452 -11.25 14.31 -8.29
C SER A 452 -10.55 14.84 -9.55
N GLY A 453 -9.43 15.55 -9.36
CA GLY A 453 -8.66 16.15 -10.46
C GLY A 453 -9.36 17.36 -11.08
N LEU A 454 -10.22 18.05 -10.32
CA LEU A 454 -10.91 19.27 -10.76
C LEU A 454 -10.00 20.50 -10.60
N PRO A 455 -10.12 21.52 -11.47
CA PRO A 455 -9.51 22.82 -11.22
C PRO A 455 -9.98 23.39 -9.88
N GLY A 456 -9.03 23.72 -9.01
CA GLY A 456 -9.33 24.22 -7.67
C GLY A 456 -10.15 25.52 -7.70
N ASN A 457 -11.03 25.67 -6.70
CA ASN A 457 -11.95 26.81 -6.54
C ASN A 457 -12.85 27.11 -7.75
N GLN A 458 -13.12 26.11 -8.60
CA GLN A 458 -14.08 26.21 -9.71
C GLN A 458 -15.26 25.28 -9.49
N PRO A 459 -16.51 25.77 -9.60
CA PRO A 459 -17.67 24.98 -9.20
C PRO A 459 -17.89 23.77 -10.12
N GLY A 460 -18.25 22.66 -9.50
CA GLY A 460 -18.60 21.40 -10.16
C GLY A 460 -19.86 20.78 -9.59
N LEU A 461 -20.42 19.80 -10.29
CA LEU A 461 -21.55 19.01 -9.84
C LEU A 461 -21.49 17.61 -10.43
N VAL A 462 -22.17 16.67 -9.76
CA VAL A 462 -22.45 15.35 -10.32
C VAL A 462 -23.86 15.35 -10.90
N PHE A 463 -24.04 14.65 -12.01
CA PHE A 463 -25.34 14.38 -12.59
C PHE A 463 -25.49 12.92 -12.96
N MET A 464 -26.73 12.47 -13.09
CA MET A 464 -27.07 11.08 -13.40
C MET A 464 -28.14 10.96 -14.47
N GLY A 465 -28.19 9.80 -15.13
CA GLY A 465 -29.17 9.46 -16.15
C GLY A 465 -29.26 7.95 -16.38
N ALA A 466 -30.36 7.49 -16.95
CA ALA A 466 -30.64 6.07 -17.15
C ALA A 466 -30.04 5.49 -18.44
N GLY A 467 -29.50 6.35 -19.32
CA GLY A 467 -28.92 5.95 -20.59
C GLY A 467 -27.44 6.30 -20.68
N ARG A 468 -26.77 5.64 -21.64
CA ARG A 468 -25.40 5.97 -22.06
C ARG A 468 -25.44 6.76 -23.36
N THR A 469 -24.46 7.60 -23.57
CA THR A 469 -24.17 8.24 -24.86
C THR A 469 -22.68 8.43 -24.99
N SER A 470 -22.23 9.04 -26.08
CA SER A 470 -20.86 9.45 -26.29
C SER A 470 -20.88 10.60 -27.29
N ALA A 471 -20.87 11.83 -26.77
CA ALA A 471 -20.91 13.02 -27.61
C ALA A 471 -19.91 14.07 -27.08
N PRO A 472 -19.17 14.77 -27.96
CA PRO A 472 -18.36 15.90 -27.55
C PRO A 472 -19.19 16.95 -26.79
N PHE A 473 -18.68 17.44 -25.66
CA PHE A 473 -19.35 18.41 -24.81
C PHE A 473 -18.36 19.28 -24.04
N GLY A 474 -18.13 20.48 -24.56
CA GLY A 474 -17.04 21.34 -24.09
C GLY A 474 -15.69 20.73 -24.43
N ASP A 475 -14.75 20.78 -23.47
CA ASP A 475 -13.44 20.12 -23.59
C ASP A 475 -13.52 18.61 -23.31
N GLY A 476 -14.69 18.11 -22.87
CA GLY A 476 -14.91 16.72 -22.46
C GLY A 476 -15.92 15.96 -23.31
N GLN A 477 -16.30 14.78 -22.84
CA GLN A 477 -17.23 13.89 -23.52
C GLN A 477 -18.45 13.62 -22.63
N LEU A 478 -19.63 14.05 -23.08
CA LEU A 478 -20.89 13.71 -22.42
C LEU A 478 -21.21 12.24 -22.68
N CYS A 479 -21.39 11.47 -21.60
CA CYS A 479 -21.53 10.02 -21.67
C CYS A 479 -22.74 9.44 -20.94
N VAL A 480 -23.53 10.33 -20.33
CA VAL A 480 -24.79 10.02 -19.66
C VAL A 480 -25.93 10.64 -20.47
N SER A 481 -27.01 9.89 -20.67
CA SER A 481 -28.15 10.27 -21.49
C SER A 481 -29.49 9.89 -20.84
N GLY A 482 -30.58 10.21 -21.53
CA GLY A 482 -31.94 10.12 -20.99
C GLY A 482 -32.33 11.40 -20.24
N ALA A 483 -33.30 11.29 -19.34
CA ALA A 483 -33.58 12.38 -18.40
C ALA A 483 -32.38 12.56 -17.47
N LEU A 484 -31.83 13.78 -17.42
CA LEU A 484 -30.66 14.10 -16.61
C LEU A 484 -31.09 14.75 -15.31
N PHE A 485 -30.64 14.17 -14.19
CA PHE A 485 -30.88 14.67 -12.85
C PHE A 485 -29.57 15.18 -12.26
N ARG A 486 -29.60 16.37 -11.65
CA ARG A 486 -28.39 17.06 -11.21
C ARG A 486 -28.40 17.17 -9.69
N PHE A 487 -27.35 16.71 -9.06
CA PHE A 487 -27.11 16.95 -7.66
C PHE A 487 -26.68 18.41 -7.42
N PRO A 488 -26.64 18.89 -6.16
CA PRO A 488 -26.21 20.24 -5.84
C PRO A 488 -24.85 20.59 -6.43
N THR A 489 -24.62 21.89 -6.61
CA THR A 489 -23.30 22.39 -7.03
C THR A 489 -22.38 22.49 -5.82
N HIS A 490 -21.14 22.05 -5.97
CA HIS A 490 -20.09 22.06 -4.97
C HIS A 490 -18.93 22.96 -5.38
N ASP A 491 -18.22 23.48 -4.39
CA ASP A 491 -16.92 24.12 -4.57
C ASP A 491 -15.83 23.10 -4.15
N PRO A 492 -14.96 22.64 -5.07
CA PRO A 492 -13.91 21.68 -4.75
C PRO A 492 -12.81 22.24 -3.84
N GLY A 493 -12.80 23.55 -3.58
CA GLY A 493 -11.76 24.23 -2.82
C GLY A 493 -10.37 24.02 -3.45
N GLY A 494 -9.32 24.08 -2.62
CA GLY A 494 -7.94 23.82 -3.06
C GLY A 494 -7.65 22.35 -3.37
N SER A 495 -8.50 21.42 -2.96
CA SER A 495 -8.29 19.97 -3.10
C SER A 495 -8.65 19.40 -4.46
N GLY A 496 -9.38 20.16 -5.29
CA GLY A 496 -9.82 19.70 -6.61
C GLY A 496 -10.78 18.51 -6.57
N THR A 497 -11.56 18.35 -5.49
CA THR A 497 -12.42 17.17 -5.29
C THR A 497 -13.83 17.59 -4.85
N ILE A 498 -14.86 16.94 -5.40
CA ILE A 498 -16.26 17.04 -4.93
C ILE A 498 -16.82 15.64 -4.68
N THR A 499 -17.78 15.54 -3.77
CA THR A 499 -18.42 14.27 -3.42
C THR A 499 -19.94 14.40 -3.40
N GLU A 500 -20.63 13.32 -3.77
CA GLU A 500 -22.05 13.12 -3.54
C GLU A 500 -22.25 11.84 -2.73
N GLY A 501 -23.09 11.89 -1.71
CA GLY A 501 -23.33 10.77 -0.80
C GLY A 501 -22.47 10.83 0.48
N PRO A 502 -22.70 9.91 1.44
CA PRO A 502 -23.76 8.89 1.49
C PRO A 502 -25.17 9.49 1.43
N GLY A 503 -26.19 8.68 1.15
CA GLY A 503 -27.57 9.16 1.03
C GLY A 503 -28.01 9.56 -0.39
N ILE A 504 -27.32 9.07 -1.44
CA ILE A 504 -27.67 9.35 -2.83
C ILE A 504 -29.06 8.82 -3.18
N VAL A 505 -29.46 7.66 -2.66
CA VAL A 505 -30.78 7.07 -2.92
C VAL A 505 -31.86 7.93 -2.28
N ALA A 506 -31.71 8.29 -1.00
CA ALA A 506 -32.64 9.19 -0.32
C ALA A 506 -32.72 10.56 -1.01
N THR A 507 -31.57 11.11 -1.45
CA THR A 507 -31.51 12.40 -2.16
C THR A 507 -32.23 12.32 -3.49
N SER A 508 -32.03 11.26 -4.28
CA SER A 508 -32.72 11.08 -5.55
C SER A 508 -34.24 11.07 -5.39
N ARG A 509 -34.76 10.39 -4.36
CA ARG A 509 -36.19 10.28 -4.07
C ARG A 509 -36.81 11.56 -3.52
N ARG A 510 -36.01 12.40 -2.85
CA ARG A 510 -36.46 13.66 -2.26
C ARG A 510 -36.41 14.81 -3.26
N THR A 511 -35.37 14.85 -4.07
CA THR A 511 -35.00 16.03 -4.87
C THR A 511 -35.43 15.88 -6.32
N PHE A 512 -35.43 14.66 -6.87
CA PHE A 512 -35.84 14.40 -8.24
C PHE A 512 -37.30 13.94 -8.30
N ASP A 513 -37.90 14.07 -9.49
CA ASP A 513 -39.22 13.47 -9.70
C ASP A 513 -39.12 11.93 -9.68
N VAL A 514 -40.27 11.26 -9.73
CA VAL A 514 -40.34 9.79 -9.66
C VAL A 514 -39.54 9.08 -10.74
N SER A 515 -39.24 9.74 -11.87
CA SER A 515 -38.44 9.17 -12.95
C SER A 515 -36.93 9.23 -12.68
N GLY A 516 -36.49 10.03 -11.70
CA GLY A 516 -35.10 10.10 -11.23
C GLY A 516 -34.82 9.36 -9.94
N ALA A 517 -35.83 8.69 -9.37
CA ALA A 517 -35.70 7.97 -8.11
C ALA A 517 -34.90 6.67 -8.26
N ILE A 518 -33.83 6.52 -7.47
CA ILE A 518 -33.04 5.28 -7.43
C ILE A 518 -33.82 4.20 -6.68
N THR A 519 -33.96 3.03 -7.31
CA THR A 519 -34.72 1.89 -6.81
C THR A 519 -33.93 0.59 -6.95
N ALA A 520 -34.27 -0.43 -6.16
CA ALA A 520 -33.59 -1.72 -6.21
C ALA A 520 -33.79 -2.36 -7.59
N GLY A 521 -32.72 -2.87 -8.18
CA GLY A 521 -32.67 -3.40 -9.54
C GLY A 521 -32.53 -2.35 -10.64
N SER A 522 -32.49 -1.04 -10.31
CA SER A 522 -32.21 -0.01 -11.31
C SER A 522 -30.71 0.15 -11.55
N THR A 523 -30.34 0.46 -12.79
CA THR A 523 -28.98 0.84 -13.17
C THR A 523 -28.96 2.32 -13.54
N TRP A 524 -27.99 3.05 -13.01
CA TRP A 524 -27.82 4.48 -13.26
C TRP A 524 -26.39 4.79 -13.66
N HIS A 525 -26.25 5.82 -14.49
CA HIS A 525 -24.96 6.33 -14.91
C HIS A 525 -24.70 7.71 -14.33
N PHE A 526 -23.55 7.90 -13.71
CA PHE A 526 -23.12 9.16 -13.09
C PHE A 526 -21.98 9.78 -13.89
N GLN A 527 -21.93 11.11 -13.96
CA GLN A 527 -20.84 11.87 -14.56
C GLN A 527 -20.67 13.22 -13.85
N GLY A 528 -19.44 13.70 -13.74
CA GLY A 528 -19.10 15.02 -13.21
C GLY A 528 -19.07 16.08 -14.31
N PHE A 529 -19.66 17.24 -14.04
CA PHE A 529 -19.49 18.47 -14.82
C PHE A 529 -18.75 19.48 -13.95
N TYR A 530 -17.83 20.24 -14.53
CA TYR A 530 -17.11 21.28 -13.79
C TYR A 530 -16.71 22.45 -14.66
N ARG A 531 -16.57 23.62 -14.01
CA ARG A 531 -15.99 24.81 -14.62
C ARG A 531 -14.48 24.68 -14.73
N ASP A 532 -13.97 25.17 -15.85
CA ASP A 532 -12.55 25.20 -16.11
C ASP A 532 -12.20 26.45 -16.92
N ALA A 533 -12.07 27.60 -16.24
CA ALA A 533 -11.70 28.85 -16.89
C ALA A 533 -10.37 28.79 -17.67
N GLY A 534 -9.46 27.87 -17.33
CA GLY A 534 -8.18 27.66 -18.00
C GLY A 534 -8.20 26.49 -18.99
N SER A 535 -9.38 26.06 -19.43
CA SER A 535 -9.56 24.81 -20.16
C SER A 535 -8.71 24.76 -21.44
N PRO A 536 -8.05 23.63 -21.75
CA PRO A 536 -7.12 23.52 -22.88
C PRO A 536 -7.68 23.97 -24.24
N CYS A 537 -9.00 23.92 -24.42
CA CYS A 537 -9.69 24.14 -25.68
C CYS A 537 -10.63 25.37 -25.61
N GLY A 538 -10.52 26.14 -24.52
CA GLY A 538 -11.17 27.44 -24.35
C GLY A 538 -12.68 27.42 -24.19
N THR A 539 -13.32 26.26 -23.93
CA THR A 539 -14.78 26.18 -23.75
C THR A 539 -15.25 26.57 -22.34
N ALA A 540 -14.31 26.74 -21.40
CA ALA A 540 -14.54 27.15 -20.01
C ALA A 540 -15.24 26.11 -19.10
N PHE A 541 -15.38 24.86 -19.58
CA PHE A 541 -15.91 23.74 -18.80
C PHE A 541 -15.49 22.39 -19.40
N ASN A 542 -15.56 21.35 -18.59
CA ASN A 542 -15.19 20.00 -18.99
C ASN A 542 -16.02 18.96 -18.18
N THR A 543 -15.87 17.68 -18.48
CA THR A 543 -16.56 16.55 -17.84
C THR A 543 -15.58 15.46 -17.44
N SER A 544 -15.84 14.77 -16.34
CA SER A 544 -15.10 13.57 -15.94
C SER A 544 -15.41 12.37 -16.83
N ASN A 545 -14.77 11.22 -16.57
CA ASN A 545 -15.33 9.93 -16.98
C ASN A 545 -16.71 9.69 -16.36
N ALA A 546 -17.38 8.62 -16.77
CA ALA A 546 -18.66 8.20 -16.22
C ALA A 546 -18.54 6.90 -15.42
N LEU A 547 -19.55 6.63 -14.60
CA LEU A 547 -19.64 5.43 -13.75
C LEU A 547 -21.04 4.83 -13.86
N GLU A 548 -21.10 3.53 -14.14
CA GLU A 548 -22.33 2.75 -14.16
C GLU A 548 -22.49 2.00 -12.82
N VAL A 549 -23.60 2.21 -12.13
CA VAL A 549 -23.91 1.53 -10.86
C VAL A 549 -25.24 0.80 -10.99
N SER A 550 -25.25 -0.50 -10.72
CA SER A 550 -26.45 -1.33 -10.66
C SER A 550 -26.84 -1.55 -9.20
N PHE A 551 -27.99 -1.01 -8.80
CA PHE A 551 -28.39 -0.94 -7.40
C PHE A 551 -29.06 -2.25 -6.92
N ALA A 552 -28.53 -2.81 -5.84
CA ALA A 552 -29.08 -3.98 -5.15
C ALA A 552 -30.10 -3.55 -4.08
N PRO A 553 -30.97 -4.46 -3.59
CA PRO A 553 -31.87 -4.20 -2.47
C PRO A 553 -31.20 -3.62 -1.22
#